data_AF-A0A7S3ERL8-F1
#
_entry.id   AF-A0A7S3ERL8-F1
#
_cell.length_a   1.000
_cell.length_b   1.000
_cell.length_c   1.000
_cell.angle_alpha   90.00
_cell.angle_beta   90.00
_cell.angle_gamma   90.00
#
_symmetry.space_group_name_H-M   'P 1'
#
loop_
_entity.id
_entity.type
_entity.pdbx_description
1 polymer ?
#
loop_
_entity_poly.entity_id
_entity_poly.type
_entity_poly.pdbx_seq_one_letter_code
_entity_poly.pdbx_strand_id
1 'polypeptide(L)'
;DERLCEVRVRFKQRPHSELIAAMGGTHSLCSNELVMRIQPNESLYMTTTSKVPGLTFVPKSTVMDMSYDKNFRDAYVGDSYERMFLNAALGDQSLFASSDELVEMWRIFT
;
A
#
# COMPACT_ATOMS: atom_id res chain seq x y z
N ASP A 1 -7.55 -15.52 -13.78
CA ASP A 1 -7.58 -14.08 -13.47
C ASP A 1 -8.34 -13.82 -12.19
N GLU A 2 -7.65 -13.35 -11.17
CA GLU A 2 -8.24 -12.99 -9.88
C GLU A 2 -8.64 -11.51 -9.90
N ARG A 3 -9.78 -11.16 -9.30
CA ARG A 3 -10.16 -9.76 -9.09
C ARG A 3 -9.16 -9.17 -8.08
N LEU A 4 -8.33 -8.23 -8.50
CA LEU A 4 -7.35 -7.57 -7.65
C LEU A 4 -7.20 -6.10 -8.06
N CYS A 5 -7.34 -5.21 -7.09
CA CYS A 5 -7.03 -3.79 -7.23
C CYS A 5 -6.07 -3.41 -6.10
N GLU A 6 -4.84 -3.09 -6.45
CA GLU A 6 -3.80 -2.71 -5.50
C GLU A 6 -2.93 -1.58 -6.05
N VAL A 7 -2.42 -0.77 -5.14
CA VAL A 7 -1.39 0.24 -5.40
C VAL A 7 -0.12 -0.20 -4.70
N ARG A 8 0.97 -0.34 -5.46
CA ARG A 8 2.26 -0.79 -4.96
C ARG A 8 3.30 0.30 -5.13
N VAL A 9 3.88 0.73 -4.01
CA VAL A 9 5.02 1.66 -3.99
C VAL A 9 6.27 0.88 -3.64
N ARG A 10 7.17 0.73 -4.62
CA ARG A 10 8.48 0.11 -4.43
C ARG A 10 9.52 1.18 -4.11
N PHE A 11 10.15 1.07 -2.95
CA PHE A 11 11.20 2.00 -2.55
C PHE A 11 12.51 1.69 -3.29
N LYS A 12 13.34 2.72 -3.47
CA LYS A 12 14.71 2.55 -3.97
C LYS A 12 15.51 1.68 -2.99
N GLN A 13 16.45 0.93 -3.54
CA GLN A 13 17.37 0.13 -2.73
C GLN A 13 18.22 1.06 -1.84
N ARG A 14 18.46 0.63 -0.59
CA ARG A 14 19.19 1.46 0.37
C ARG A 14 20.70 1.47 0.04
N PRO A 15 21.37 2.62 0.13
CA PRO A 15 22.80 2.74 -0.17
C PRO A 15 23.70 1.91 0.77
N HIS A 16 23.25 1.59 2.00
CA HIS A 16 24.00 0.75 2.95
C HIS A 16 23.60 -0.74 2.93
N SER A 17 23.00 -1.23 1.84
CA SER A 17 22.66 -2.65 1.70
C SER A 17 23.90 -3.56 1.75
N GLU A 18 25.06 -3.08 1.33
CA GLU A 18 26.34 -3.82 1.34
C GLU A 18 26.86 -4.11 2.76
N LEU A 19 26.74 -3.17 3.70
CA LEU A 19 27.11 -3.39 5.11
C LEU A 19 26.26 -4.47 5.76
N ILE A 20 24.98 -4.51 5.41
CA ILE A 20 24.03 -5.48 5.91
C ILE A 20 24.28 -6.85 5.25
N ALA A 21 24.69 -6.88 3.98
CA ALA A 21 25.16 -8.10 3.30
C ALA A 21 26.45 -8.66 3.94
N ALA A 22 27.41 -7.78 4.28
CA ALA A 22 28.66 -8.15 4.94
C ALA A 22 28.48 -8.75 6.34
N MET A 23 27.39 -8.39 7.04
CA MET A 23 27.02 -8.91 8.37
C MET A 23 26.33 -10.29 8.34
N GLY A 24 26.41 -11.00 7.22
CA GLY A 24 25.75 -12.30 7.02
C GLY A 24 24.31 -12.20 6.51
N GLY A 25 23.90 -11.01 6.05
CA GLY A 25 22.67 -10.87 5.27
C GLY A 25 22.84 -11.50 3.90
N THR A 26 21.93 -12.38 3.50
CA THR A 26 21.88 -12.87 2.12
C THR A 26 21.84 -11.68 1.15
N HIS A 27 22.66 -11.71 0.09
CA HIS A 27 22.93 -10.67 -0.92
C HIS A 27 21.70 -10.05 -1.66
N SER A 28 20.48 -10.25 -1.17
CA SER A 28 19.25 -9.69 -1.70
C SER A 28 18.41 -9.13 -0.56
N LEU A 29 18.82 -7.96 -0.03
CA LEU A 29 17.90 -7.15 0.76
C LEU A 29 16.89 -6.56 -0.21
N CYS A 30 15.72 -7.22 -0.32
CA CYS A 30 14.61 -6.71 -1.10
C CYS A 30 14.30 -5.26 -0.71
N SER A 31 14.06 -4.41 -1.72
CA SER A 31 13.52 -3.08 -1.51
C SER A 31 12.30 -3.14 -0.60
N ASN A 32 12.15 -2.13 0.25
CA ASN A 32 10.90 -1.98 0.97
C ASN A 32 9.77 -1.83 -0.06
N GLU A 33 8.60 -2.37 0.26
CA GLU A 33 7.40 -2.20 -0.56
C GLU A 33 6.23 -1.82 0.35
N LEU A 34 5.49 -0.79 -0.03
CA LEU A 34 4.20 -0.45 0.56
C LEU A 34 3.12 -0.88 -0.41
N VAL A 35 2.20 -1.72 0.05
CA VAL A 35 1.06 -2.20 -0.74
C VAL A 35 -0.21 -1.76 -0.06
N MET A 36 -1.03 -1.04 -0.83
CA MET A 36 -2.38 -0.66 -0.48
C MET A 36 -3.32 -1.50 -1.33
N ARG A 37 -3.96 -2.49 -0.73
CA ARG A 37 -4.96 -3.32 -1.42
C ARG A 37 -6.34 -2.69 -1.23
N ILE A 38 -6.96 -2.34 -2.34
CA ILE A 38 -8.26 -1.68 -2.38
C ILE A 38 -9.39 -2.72 -2.41
N GLN A 39 -9.25 -3.79 -3.20
CA GLN A 39 -10.22 -4.88 -3.23
C GLN A 39 -9.62 -6.13 -3.89
N PRO A 40 -10.04 -7.34 -3.51
CA PRO A 40 -10.82 -7.71 -2.31
C PRO A 40 -9.94 -7.73 -1.05
N ASN A 41 -10.56 -7.73 0.14
CA ASN A 41 -9.86 -7.76 1.44
C ASN A 41 -8.93 -6.55 1.63
N GLU A 42 -9.55 -5.43 1.95
CA GLU A 42 -8.92 -4.13 2.19
C GLU A 42 -7.80 -4.31 3.22
N SER A 43 -6.59 -3.99 2.80
CA SER A 43 -5.40 -4.15 3.63
C SER A 43 -4.31 -3.18 3.24
N LEU A 44 -3.52 -2.80 4.24
CA LEU A 44 -2.32 -2.01 4.11
C LEU A 44 -1.19 -2.84 4.68
N TYR A 45 -0.21 -3.21 3.85
CA TYR A 45 0.96 -3.91 4.34
C TYR A 45 2.26 -3.32 3.78
N MET A 46 3.28 -3.34 4.63
CA MET A 46 4.61 -2.84 4.30
C MET A 46 5.63 -3.94 4.54
N THR A 47 6.32 -4.33 3.48
CA THR A 47 7.47 -5.23 3.55
C THR A 47 8.70 -4.40 3.90
N THR A 48 9.31 -4.68 5.04
CA THR A 48 10.53 -4.01 5.52
C THR A 48 11.54 -5.03 6.00
N THR A 49 12.81 -4.64 6.11
CA THR A 49 13.83 -5.50 6.73
C THR A 49 13.95 -5.18 8.21
N SER A 50 13.83 -6.20 9.06
CA SER A 50 14.04 -6.11 10.50
C SER A 50 15.07 -7.15 10.98
N LYS A 51 15.69 -6.91 12.13
CA LYS A 51 16.56 -7.91 12.77
C LYS A 51 15.70 -9.08 13.25
N VAL A 52 16.15 -10.31 13.01
CA VAL A 52 15.53 -11.47 13.67
C VAL A 52 15.70 -11.36 15.19
N PRO A 53 14.63 -11.48 15.98
CA PRO A 53 14.74 -11.54 17.44
C PRO A 53 15.67 -12.68 17.86
N GLY A 54 16.72 -12.35 18.62
CA GLY A 54 17.74 -13.33 19.02
C GLY A 54 19.14 -12.71 19.15
N LEU A 55 20.11 -13.59 19.39
CA LEU A 55 21.52 -13.24 19.58
C LEU A 55 22.25 -12.97 18.26
N THR A 56 21.73 -13.46 17.14
CA THR A 56 22.31 -13.31 15.80
C THR A 56 21.93 -11.98 15.17
N PHE A 57 22.86 -11.39 14.41
CA PHE A 57 22.66 -10.13 13.67
C PHE A 57 22.19 -10.36 12.23
N VAL A 58 21.28 -11.32 12.03
CA VAL A 58 20.77 -11.64 10.69
C VAL A 58 19.56 -10.76 10.38
N PRO A 59 19.60 -9.95 9.31
CA PRO A 59 18.46 -9.21 8.81
C PRO A 59 17.47 -10.17 8.11
N LYS A 60 16.17 -9.97 8.32
CA LYS A 60 15.09 -10.72 7.66
C LYS A 60 14.01 -9.78 7.15
N SER A 61 13.42 -10.12 6.00
CA SER A 61 12.24 -9.44 5.50
C SER A 61 11.03 -9.78 6.37
N THR A 62 10.38 -8.74 6.91
CA THR A 62 9.22 -8.80 7.77
C THR A 62 8.10 -7.99 7.15
N VAL A 63 6.87 -8.48 7.27
CA VAL A 63 5.67 -7.78 6.79
C VAL A 63 4.98 -7.15 8.00
N MET A 64 4.77 -5.84 7.93
CA MET A 64 3.85 -5.12 8.81
C MET A 64 2.50 -5.12 8.12
N ASP A 65 1.50 -5.80 8.69
CA ASP A 65 0.18 -6.01 8.08
C ASP A 65 -0.92 -5.34 8.92
N MET A 66 -1.79 -4.58 8.25
CA MET A 66 -3.03 -4.04 8.79
C MET A 66 -4.15 -4.43 7.82
N SER A 67 -5.04 -5.31 8.28
CA SER A 67 -6.20 -5.76 7.51
C SER A 67 -7.46 -5.19 8.12
N TYR A 68 -8.34 -4.62 7.29
CA TYR A 68 -9.60 -4.03 7.75
C TYR A 68 -10.49 -5.06 8.40
N ASP A 69 -10.60 -6.24 7.80
CA ASP A 69 -11.37 -7.37 8.34
C ASP A 69 -10.87 -7.82 9.73
N LYS A 70 -9.56 -7.76 9.99
CA LYS A 70 -9.03 -8.15 11.31
C LYS A 70 -9.17 -7.05 12.35
N ASN A 71 -8.93 -5.79 11.97
CA ASN A 71 -8.80 -4.68 12.90
C ASN A 71 -10.11 -3.92 13.14
N PHE A 72 -11.06 -3.99 12.20
CA PHE A 72 -12.31 -3.22 12.20
C PHE A 72 -13.53 -4.13 11.93
N ARG A 73 -13.58 -5.29 12.58
CA ARG A 73 -14.64 -6.31 12.38
C ARG A 73 -16.07 -5.79 12.44
N ASP A 74 -16.34 -4.86 13.35
CA ASP A 74 -17.68 -4.32 13.58
C ASP A 74 -17.92 -3.00 12.82
N ALA A 75 -16.94 -2.53 12.04
CA ALA A 75 -17.08 -1.30 11.29
C ALA A 75 -17.84 -1.53 9.99
N TYR A 76 -18.83 -0.69 9.73
CA TYR A 76 -19.52 -0.66 8.45
C TYR A 76 -18.64 0.00 7.40
N VAL A 77 -18.25 -0.77 6.37
CA VAL A 77 -17.63 -0.24 5.16
C VAL A 77 -18.73 -0.11 4.11
N GLY A 78 -19.22 1.12 3.93
CA GLY A 78 -20.27 1.41 2.95
C GLY A 78 -19.78 1.30 1.51
N ASP A 79 -20.71 1.04 0.60
CA ASP A 79 -20.39 0.99 -0.83
C ASP A 79 -19.95 2.36 -1.35
N SER A 80 -19.16 2.32 -2.41
CA SER A 80 -18.68 3.46 -3.18
C SER A 80 -19.79 4.47 -3.53
N TYR A 81 -20.96 4.00 -3.97
CA TYR A 81 -22.09 4.88 -4.32
C TYR A 81 -22.74 5.54 -3.11
N GLU A 82 -22.85 4.85 -1.97
CA GLU A 82 -23.40 5.45 -0.74
C GLU A 82 -22.55 6.64 -0.31
N ARG A 83 -21.22 6.47 -0.34
CA ARG A 83 -20.28 7.55 -0.02
C ARG A 83 -20.38 8.70 -1.03
N MET A 84 -20.54 8.38 -2.31
CA MET A 84 -20.67 9.39 -3.38
C MET A 84 -21.94 10.22 -3.24
N PHE A 85 -23.10 9.59 -2.98
CA PHE A 85 -24.35 10.30 -2.75
C PHE A 85 -24.31 11.15 -1.49
N LEU A 86 -23.73 10.63 -0.41
CA LEU A 86 -23.54 11.40 0.83
C LEU A 86 -22.71 12.67 0.58
N ASN A 87 -21.62 12.57 -0.17
CA ASN A 87 -20.79 13.72 -0.53
C ASN A 87 -21.53 14.73 -1.41
N ALA A 88 -22.27 14.26 -2.41
CA ALA A 88 -23.09 15.14 -3.25
C ALA A 88 -24.14 15.91 -2.43
N ALA A 89 -24.79 15.25 -1.46
CA ALA A 89 -25.77 15.88 -0.57
C ALA A 89 -25.13 16.91 0.39
N LEU A 90 -23.89 16.66 0.83
CA LEU A 90 -23.11 17.59 1.65
C LEU A 90 -22.48 18.73 0.85
N GLY A 91 -22.53 18.68 -0.49
CA GLY A 91 -21.82 19.62 -1.36
C GLY A 91 -20.30 19.44 -1.34
N ASP A 92 -19.79 18.30 -0.88
CA ASP A 92 -18.37 17.97 -0.87
C ASP A 92 -17.96 17.36 -2.22
N GLN A 93 -17.13 18.08 -2.95
CA GLN A 93 -16.66 17.69 -4.28
C GLN A 93 -15.29 16.99 -4.26
N SER A 94 -14.71 16.72 -3.09
CA SER A 94 -13.34 16.19 -2.96
C SER A 94 -13.10 14.81 -3.58
N LEU A 95 -14.16 14.00 -3.76
CA LEU A 95 -14.09 12.68 -4.41
C LEU A 95 -14.53 12.69 -5.88
N PHE A 96 -14.84 13.86 -6.44
CA PHE A 96 -15.24 13.99 -7.85
C PHE A 96 -14.07 14.58 -8.66
N ALA A 97 -13.83 14.03 -9.85
CA ALA A 97 -12.82 14.56 -10.75
C ALA A 97 -13.25 15.94 -11.27
N SER A 98 -12.33 16.90 -11.24
CA SER A 98 -12.58 18.25 -11.78
C SER A 98 -12.58 18.25 -13.31
N SER A 99 -13.23 19.24 -13.93
CA SER A 99 -13.24 19.41 -15.40
C SER A 99 -11.83 19.51 -15.97
N ASP A 100 -10.93 20.22 -15.29
CA ASP A 100 -9.55 20.40 -15.74
C ASP A 100 -8.75 19.10 -15.65
N GLU A 101 -8.95 18.32 -14.57
CA GLU A 101 -8.35 16.99 -14.44
C GLU A 101 -8.80 16.05 -15.54
N LEU A 102 -10.09 16.11 -15.91
CA LEU A 102 -10.66 15.29 -16.97
C LEU A 102 -10.05 15.62 -18.34
N VAL A 103 -9.86 16.90 -18.67
CA VAL A 103 -9.19 17.33 -19.91
C VAL A 103 -7.75 16.80 -19.97
N GLU A 104 -7.00 16.91 -18.86
CA GLU A 104 -5.62 16.40 -18.80
C GLU A 104 -5.56 14.88 -18.88
N MET A 105 -6.50 14.16 -18.28
CA MET A 105 -6.62 12.71 -18.43
C MET A 105 -6.82 12.33 -19.90
N TRP A 106 -7.77 12.98 -20.60
CA TRP A 106 -8.01 12.72 -22.02
C TRP A 106 -6.79 13.01 -22.89
N ARG A 107 -6.01 14.06 -22.57
CA ARG A 107 -4.77 14.41 -23.28
C ARG A 107 -3.67 13.35 -23.17
N ILE A 108 -3.63 12.58 -22.08
CA ILE A 108 -2.62 11.52 -21.90
C ILE A 108 -3.02 10.26 -22.67
N PHE A 109 -4.32 9.96 -22.73
CA PHE A 109 -4.83 8.73 -23.32
C PHE A 109 -5.26 8.84 -24.80
N THR A 110 -5.37 10.06 -25.35
CA THR A 110 -5.69 10.34 -26.77
C THR A 110 -4.48 10.96 -27.46
#